data_AF-K1SRI5-F1
#
_entry.id   AF-K1SRI5-F1
#
_cell.length_a   1.000
_cell.length_b   1.000
_cell.length_c   1.000
_cell.angle_alpha   90.00
_cell.angle_beta   90.00
_cell.angle_gamma   90.00
#
_symmetry.space_group_name_H-M   'P 1'
#
loop_
_entity.id
_entity.type
_entity.pdbx_description
1 polymer ?
#
loop_
_entity_poly.entity_id
_entity_poly.type
_entity_poly.pdbx_seq_one_letter_code
_entity_poly.pdbx_strand_id
1 'polypeptide(L)' 'MADLERCLQEAQAQRHRIIATDGVFSMDGNVAPLDKICELAEKYDALVMVDESHSAGVVGPTGHGV' A
#
# COMPACT_ATOMS: atom_id res chain seq x y z
N MET A 1 6.02 6.39 6.95
CA MET A 1 6.09 7.01 5.61
C MET A 1 7.51 7.38 5.20
N ALA A 2 8.32 8.02 6.05
CA ALA A 2 9.70 8.39 5.70
C ALA A 2 10.56 7.22 5.19
N ASP A 3 10.42 6.03 5.78
CA ASP A 3 11.21 4.87 5.34
C ASP A 3 10.76 4.33 3.97
N LEU A 4 9.45 4.28 3.71
CA LEU A 4 8.92 3.94 2.39
C LEU A 4 9.42 4.92 1.31
N GLU A 5 9.38 6.21 1.60
CA GLU A 5 9.89 7.25 0.70
C GLU A 5 11.40 7.09 0.45
N ARG A 6 12.20 6.79 1.48
CA ARG A 6 13.63 6.46 1.33
C ARG A 6 13.84 5.28 0.39
N CYS A 7 13.11 4.18 0.58
CA CYS A 7 13.18 2.99 -0.28
C CYS A 7 12.81 3.31 -1.73
N LEU A 8 11.79 4.15 -1.96
CA LEU A 8 11.38 4.59 -3.30
C LEU A 8 12.42 5.48 -3.98
N GLN A 9 13.12 6.33 -3.22
CA GLN A 9 14.24 7.14 -3.71
C GLN A 9 15.44 6.26 -4.12
N GLU A 10 15.79 5.28 -3.30
CA GLU A 10 16.87 4.32 -3.59
C GLU A 10 16.55 3.45 -4.82
N ALA A 11 15.27 3.11 -5.02
CA ALA A 11 14.81 2.31 -6.16
C ALA A 11 14.61 3.11 -7.45
N GLN A 12 14.97 4.41 -7.52
CA GLN A 12 14.74 5.24 -8.71
C GLN A 12 15.46 4.74 -9.97
N ALA A 13 16.59 4.04 -9.82
CA ALA A 13 17.33 3.44 -10.94
C ALA A 13 16.62 2.21 -11.55
N GLN A 14 15.59 1.67 -10.89
CA GLN A 14 14.87 0.48 -11.36
C GLN A 14 13.78 0.85 -12.36
N ARG A 15 13.60 -0.01 -13.36
CA ARG A 15 12.57 0.18 -14.40
C ARG A 15 11.15 0.14 -13.85
N HIS A 16 10.91 -0.76 -12.89
CA HIS A 16 9.60 -0.97 -12.28
C HIS A 16 9.72 -0.94 -10.77
N ARG A 17 8.76 -0.32 -10.11
CA ARG A 17 8.66 -0.21 -8.66
C ARG A 17 7.24 -0.62 -8.26
N ILE A 18 7.13 -1.47 -7.26
CA ILE A 18 5.84 -1.92 -6.73
C ILE A 18 5.89 -1.77 -5.21
N ILE A 19 4.90 -1.07 -4.66
CA ILE A 19 4.63 -1.04 -3.23
C ILE A 19 3.61 -2.14 -2.96
N ALA A 20 3.96 -3.09 -2.11
CA ALA A 20 3.07 -4.18 -1.68
C ALA A 20 2.71 -4.00 -0.21
N THR A 21 1.42 -4.01 0.12
CA THR A 21 0.91 -3.87 1.49
C THR A 21 -0.35 -4.71 1.70
N ASP A 22 -0.63 -5.11 2.93
CA ASP A 22 -1.95 -5.59 3.32
C ASP A 22 -2.89 -4.39 3.51
N GLY A 23 -4.17 -4.53 3.17
CA GLY A 23 -5.20 -3.55 3.52
C GLY A 23 -5.44 -3.52 5.03
N VAL A 24 -5.61 -4.71 5.62
CA VAL A 24 -5.69 -4.94 7.07
C VAL A 24 -4.61 -5.92 7.49
N PHE A 25 -3.73 -5.49 8.40
CA PHE A 25 -2.68 -6.33 8.96
C PHE A 25 -3.28 -7.33 9.95
N SER A 26 -3.15 -8.62 9.65
CA SER A 26 -3.82 -9.71 10.37
C SER A 26 -3.51 -9.82 11.86
N MET A 27 -2.30 -9.47 12.26
CA MET A 27 -1.83 -9.63 13.64
C MET A 27 -2.41 -8.57 14.58
N ASP A 28 -2.43 -7.32 14.12
CA ASP A 28 -2.79 -6.17 14.97
C ASP A 28 -4.14 -5.53 14.57
N GLY A 29 -4.70 -5.89 13.41
CA GLY A 29 -5.92 -5.29 12.86
C GLY A 29 -5.72 -3.86 12.34
N ASN A 30 -4.48 -3.41 12.19
CA ASN A 30 -4.16 -2.08 11.70
C ASN A 30 -4.53 -1.95 10.22
N VAL A 31 -5.02 -0.78 9.81
CA VAL A 31 -5.31 -0.45 8.42
C VAL A 31 -4.11 0.28 7.81
N ALA A 32 -3.69 -0.12 6.61
CA ALA A 32 -2.62 0.58 5.90
C ALA A 32 -3.06 2.01 5.52
N PRO A 33 -2.18 3.03 5.65
CA PRO A 33 -2.48 4.39 5.22
C PRO A 33 -2.40 4.49 3.68
N LEU A 34 -3.39 3.91 2.99
CA LEU A 34 -3.44 3.79 1.53
C LEU A 34 -3.42 5.15 0.84
N ASP A 35 -4.05 6.17 1.44
CA ASP A 35 -3.98 7.56 0.99
C ASP A 35 -2.53 8.03 0.80
N LYS A 36 -1.70 7.86 1.84
CA LYS A 36 -0.30 8.28 1.83
C LYS A 36 0.58 7.37 0.97
N ILE A 37 0.24 6.09 0.87
CA ILE A 37 0.95 5.15 0.01
C ILE A 37 0.72 5.50 -1.46
N CYS A 38 -0.53 5.78 -1.86
CA CYS A 38 -0.87 6.20 -3.21
C CYS A 38 -0.21 7.54 -3.58
N GLU A 39 -0.20 8.52 -2.67
CA GLU A 39 0.51 9.80 -2.90
C GLU A 39 2.01 9.60 -3.18
N LEU A 40 2.68 8.71 -2.43
CA LEU A 40 4.08 8.40 -2.69
C LEU A 40 4.27 7.57 -3.97
N ALA A 41 3.35 6.66 -4.27
CA ALA A 41 3.39 5.86 -5.48
C ALA A 41 3.31 6.74 -6.73
N GLU A 42 2.39 7.71 -6.74
CA GLU A 42 2.28 8.72 -7.80
C GLU A 42 3.54 9.58 -7.89
N LYS A 43 4.06 10.06 -6.74
CA LYS A 43 5.26 10.90 -6.69
C LYS A 43 6.50 10.23 -7.28
N TYR A 44 6.66 8.91 -7.06
CA TYR A 44 7.86 8.17 -7.42
C TYR A 44 7.66 7.21 -8.61
N ASP A 45 6.53 7.32 -9.31
CA ASP A 45 6.15 6.46 -10.45
C ASP A 45 6.32 4.97 -10.08
N ALA A 46 5.48 4.53 -9.15
CA ALA A 46 5.41 3.17 -8.65
C ALA A 46 3.98 2.64 -8.70
N LEU A 47 3.86 1.32 -8.90
CA LEU A 47 2.59 0.61 -8.79
C LEU A 47 2.26 0.33 -7.32
N VAL A 48 0.98 0.20 -6.99
CA VAL A 48 0.50 -0.22 -5.67
C VAL A 48 -0.23 -1.55 -5.81
N MET A 49 0.14 -2.52 -5.00
CA MET A 49 -0.54 -3.80 -4.84
C MET A 49 -1.01 -3.91 -3.39
N VAL A 50 -2.31 -4.13 -3.21
CA VAL A 50 -2.92 -4.28 -1.89
C VAL A 50 -3.46 -5.71 -1.74
N ASP A 51 -3.09 -6.38 -0.66
CA ASP A 51 -3.67 -7.67 -0.26
C ASP A 51 -4.89 -7.43 0.66
N GLU A 52 -6.06 -7.83 0.16
CA GLU A 52 -7.34 -7.67 0.84
C GLU A 52 -7.81 -8.96 1.54
N SER A 53 -6.94 -9.96 1.73
CA SER A 53 -7.32 -11.26 2.30
C SER A 53 -7.99 -11.18 3.67
N HIS A 54 -7.66 -10.15 4.46
CA HIS A 54 -8.21 -9.93 5.81
C HIS A 54 -9.33 -8.88 5.87
N SER A 55 -9.66 -8.24 4.76
CA SER A 55 -10.60 -7.12 4.67
C SER A 55 -11.73 -7.34 3.68
N ALA A 56 -11.53 -8.16 2.65
CA ALA A 56 -12.57 -8.56 1.71
C ALA A 56 -13.74 -9.25 2.44
N GLY A 57 -14.96 -8.81 2.14
CA GLY A 57 -16.20 -9.27 2.76
C GLY A 57 -16.49 -8.68 4.16
N VAL A 58 -15.57 -7.92 4.73
CA VAL A 58 -15.67 -7.41 6.12
C VAL A 58 -15.56 -5.88 6.18
N VAL A 59 -14.72 -5.29 5.34
CA VAL A 59 -14.40 -3.84 5.35
C VAL A 59 -15.01 -3.14 4.13
N GLY A 60 -15.46 -1.90 4.36
CA GLY A 60 -16.06 -1.03 3.36
C GLY A 60 -17.57 -1.27 3.15
N PRO A 61 -18.34 -0.28 2.66
CA PRO A 61 -19.79 -0.39 2.49
C PRO A 61 -20.24 -1.55 1.58
N THR A 62 -19.37 -1.96 0.66
CA THR A 62 -19.61 -3.05 -0.30
C THR A 62 -18.80 -4.31 -0.02
N GLY A 63 -17.98 -4.33 1.04
CA GLY A 63 -17.13 -5.48 1.37
C GLY A 63 -15.98 -5.71 0.39
N HIS A 64 -15.55 -4.70 -0.37
CA HIS A 64 -14.43 -4.87 -1.32
C HIS A 64 -13.05 -4.74 -0.68
N GLY A 65 -12.98 -4.29 0.58
CA GLY A 65 -11.70 -4.01 1.22
C GLY A 65 -11.60 -2.59 1.76
N VAL A 66 -10.34 -2.20 2.02
CA VAL A 66 -9.95 -0.87 2.51
C VAL A 66 -9.95 0.17 1.40
#